data_AF-A0A350DCE6-F1
#
_entry.id   AF-A0A350DCE6-F1
#
_cell.length_a   1.000
_cell.length_b   1.000
_cell.length_c   1.000
_cell.angle_alpha   90.00
_cell.angle_beta   90.00
_cell.angle_gamma   90.00
#
_symmetry.space_group_name_H-M   'P 1'
#
loop_
_entity.id
_entity.type
_entity.pdbx_description
1 polymer ?
#
loop_
_entity_poly.entity_id
_entity_poly.type
_entity_poly.pdbx_seq_one_letter_code
_entity_poly.pdbx_strand_id
1 'polypeptide(L)' 'VFYPKLYLNSLLMLQALQPKRIMFAHSNEVGIDDIDFEQILALVPEKPMTHWRSVKAKARQALNLIPTRNNT' A
#
# COMPACT_ATOMS: atom_id res chain seq x y z
N VAL A 1 5.30 2.71 -2.61
CA VAL A 1 5.66 3.48 -1.40
C VAL A 1 7.17 3.50 -1.22
N PHE A 2 7.79 4.67 -1.17
CA PHE A 2 9.24 4.80 -1.01
C PHE A 2 9.71 4.54 0.43
N TYR A 3 8.89 4.88 1.43
CA TYR A 3 9.16 4.67 2.85
C TYR A 3 8.10 3.76 3.50
N PRO A 4 8.19 2.43 3.33
CA PRO A 4 7.11 1.55 3.76
C PRO A 4 6.91 1.49 5.28
N LYS A 5 7.98 1.54 6.06
CA LYS A 5 7.90 1.58 7.53
C LYS A 5 7.18 2.84 8.03
N LEU A 6 7.46 3.99 7.42
CA LEU A 6 6.77 5.24 7.77
C LEU A 6 5.27 5.15 7.42
N TYR A 7 4.95 4.61 6.25
CA TYR A 7 3.57 4.39 5.83
C TYR A 7 2.80 3.47 6.80
N LEU A 8 3.39 2.34 7.20
CA LEU A 8 2.82 1.45 8.22
C LEU A 8 2.57 2.20 9.53
N ASN A 9 3.57 2.93 10.03
CA ASN A 9 3.43 3.67 11.29
C ASN A 9 2.32 4.71 11.22
N SER A 10 2.14 5.39 10.08
CA SER A 10 1.04 6.33 9.87
C SER A 10 -0.32 5.64 9.91
N LEU A 11 -0.46 4.44 9.33
CA LEU A 11 -1.70 3.66 9.39
C LEU A 11 -2.03 3.24 10.83
N LEU A 12 -1.04 2.72 11.56
CA LEU A 12 -1.22 2.34 12.97
C LEU A 12 -1.58 3.55 13.84
N MET A 13 -0.99 4.72 13.55
CA MET A 13 -1.33 5.96 14.24
C MET A 13 -2.79 6.36 13.96
N LEU A 14 -3.26 6.28 12.71
CA LEU A 14 -4.66 6.57 12.37
C LEU A 14 -5.63 5.60 13.06
N GLN A 15 -5.29 4.31 13.07
CA GLN A 15 -6.07 3.29 13.75
C GLN A 15 -6.12 3.52 15.27
N ALA A 16 -5.04 3.98 15.89
CA ALA A 16 -5.02 4.30 17.32
C ALA A 16 -5.76 5.61 17.63
N LEU A 17 -5.69 6.60 16.74
CA LEU A 17 -6.34 7.90 16.91
C LEU A 17 -7.87 7.81 16.86
N GLN A 18 -8.42 6.83 16.13
CA GLN A 18 -9.87 6.62 15.96
C GLN A 18 -10.62 7.93 15.59
N PRO A 19 -10.21 8.66 14.53
CA PRO A 19 -10.89 9.88 14.14
C PRO A 19 -12.32 9.55 13.67
N LYS A 20 -13.29 10.42 13.92
CA LYS A 20 -14.67 10.17 13.48
C LYS A 20 -14.79 10.05 11.96
N ARG A 21 -14.04 10.87 11.22
CA ARG A 21 -14.02 10.90 9.76
C ARG A 21 -12.62 11.20 9.25
N ILE A 22 -12.33 10.73 8.04
CA ILE A 22 -11.09 11.00 7.30
C ILE A 22 -11.45 11.74 6.02
N MET A 23 -10.78 12.86 5.76
CA MET A 23 -10.86 13.58 4.49
C MET A 23 -9.76 13.10 3.55
N PHE A 24 -10.12 12.57 2.39
CA PHE A 24 -9.15 12.21 1.36
C PHE A 24 -8.88 13.39 0.41
N ALA A 25 -7.65 13.52 -0.07
CA ALA A 25 -7.25 14.66 -0.91
C ALA A 25 -8.02 14.76 -2.25
N HIS A 26 -8.49 13.63 -2.79
CA HIS A 26 -9.18 13.57 -4.09
C HIS A 26 -10.50 12.80 -4.03
N SER A 27 -10.91 12.37 -2.84
CA SER A 27 -12.13 11.59 -2.63
C SER A 27 -12.97 12.21 -1.54
N ASN A 28 -14.15 11.66 -1.34
CA ASN A 28 -15.09 12.11 -0.32
C ASN A 28 -14.56 11.82 1.09
N GLU A 29 -15.17 12.44 2.08
CA GLU A 29 -14.96 12.08 3.47
C GLU A 29 -15.56 10.71 3.78
N VAL A 30 -14.84 9.90 4.54
CA VAL A 30 -15.24 8.52 4.89
C VAL A 30 -15.19 8.36 6.41
N GLY A 31 -16.11 7.58 6.98
CA GLY A 31 -16.06 7.22 8.39
C GLY A 31 -14.91 6.26 8.67
N ILE A 32 -14.34 6.29 9.87
CA ILE A 32 -13.26 5.35 10.21
C ILE A 32 -13.74 3.90 10.19
N ASP A 33 -15.00 3.66 10.56
CA ASP A 33 -15.64 2.35 10.58
C ASP A 33 -15.87 1.77 9.18
N ASP A 34 -15.87 2.61 8.15
CA ASP A 34 -15.98 2.18 6.75
C ASP A 34 -14.63 1.73 6.17
N ILE A 35 -13.53 1.91 6.91
CA ILE A 35 -12.18 1.57 6.47
C ILE A 35 -11.77 0.20 7.01
N ASP A 36 -11.53 -0.74 6.10
CA ASP A 36 -10.95 -2.04 6.42
C ASP A 36 -9.43 -1.92 6.64
N PHE A 37 -9.04 -1.60 7.88
CA PHE A 37 -7.62 -1.52 8.26
C PHE A 37 -6.91 -2.87 8.16
N GLU A 38 -7.58 -3.99 8.40
CA GLU A 38 -6.95 -5.31 8.33
C GLU A 38 -6.50 -5.62 6.90
N GLN A 39 -7.38 -5.37 5.93
CA GLN A 39 -7.04 -5.52 4.51
C GLN A 39 -5.91 -4.58 4.10
N ILE A 40 -5.95 -3.31 4.53
CA ILE A 40 -4.90 -2.34 4.19
C ILE A 40 -3.55 -2.78 4.77
N LEU A 41 -3.52 -3.22 6.03
CA LEU A 41 -2.30 -3.67 6.70
C LEU A 41 -1.70 -4.90 6.02
N ALA A 42 -2.54 -5.83 5.53
CA ALA A 42 -2.09 -7.00 4.78
C ALA A 42 -1.43 -6.65 3.42
N LEU A 43 -1.75 -5.47 2.87
CA LEU A 43 -1.22 -4.99 1.59
C LEU A 43 -0.01 -4.05 1.74
N VAL A 44 0.41 -3.74 2.97
CA VAL A 44 1.55 -2.86 3.21
C VAL A 44 2.82 -3.46 2.59
N PRO A 45 3.54 -2.71 1.75
CA PRO A 45 4.77 -3.23 1.14
C PRO A 45 5.87 -3.38 2.20
N GLU A 46 6.57 -4.50 2.23
CA GLU A 46 7.73 -4.66 3.14
C GLU A 46 8.99 -3.94 2.63
N LYS A 47 9.10 -3.77 1.32
CA LYS A 47 10.29 -3.24 0.65
C LYS A 47 9.97 -1.95 -0.10
N PRO A 48 10.86 -0.95 -0.08
CA PRO A 48 10.62 0.34 -0.73
C PRO A 48 10.45 0.16 -2.24
N MET A 49 9.38 0.72 -2.79
CA MET A 49 9.22 0.82 -4.24
C MET A 49 10.00 2.04 -4.72
N THR A 50 11.25 1.81 -5.11
CA THR A 50 12.12 2.85 -5.69
C THR A 50 11.84 3.01 -7.19
N HIS A 51 12.30 4.12 -7.77
CA HIS A 51 12.23 4.33 -9.22
C HIS A 51 12.86 3.16 -9.99
N TRP A 52 14.07 2.73 -9.61
CA TRP A 52 14.75 1.60 -10.25
C TRP A 52 13.96 0.29 -10.15
N ARG A 53 13.39 -0.04 -8.98
CA ARG A 53 12.57 -1.27 -8.83
C ARG A 53 11.31 -1.20 -9.69
N SER A 54 10.71 -0.02 -9.83
CA SER A 54 9.54 0.21 -10.69
C SER A 54 9.89 0.03 -12.17
N VAL A 55 10.98 0.66 -12.62
CA VAL A 55 11.48 0.53 -14.00
C VAL A 55 11.83 -0.93 -14.31
N LYS A 56 12.59 -1.60 -13.43
CA LYS A 56 12.96 -3.00 -13.58
C LYS A 56 11.73 -3.91 -13.66
N ALA A 57 10.71 -3.67 -12.81
CA ALA A 57 9.48 -4.46 -12.83
C ALA A 57 8.72 -4.29 -14.17
N LYS A 58 8.55 -3.05 -14.64
CA LYS A 58 7.89 -2.77 -15.92
C LYS A 58 8.67 -3.33 -17.11
N ALA A 59 9.99 -3.21 -17.11
CA ALA A 59 10.83 -3.78 -18.17
C ALA A 59 10.71 -5.30 -18.23
N ARG A 60 10.73 -5.99 -17.07
CA ARG A 60 10.51 -7.44 -17.02
C ARG A 60 9.13 -7.83 -17.52
N GLN A 61 8.10 -7.06 -17.20
CA GLN A 61 6.74 -7.30 -17.69
C GLN A 61 6.66 -7.18 -19.21
N ALA A 62 7.21 -6.09 -19.78
CA ALA A 62 7.22 -5.85 -21.22
C ALA A 62 8.00 -6.91 -22.02
N LEU A 63 9.00 -7.52 -21.39
CA LEU A 63 9.82 -8.59 -21.97
C LEU A 63 9.30 -10.01 -21.64
N ASN A 64 8.12 -10.14 -21.01
CA ASN A 64 7.56 -11.42 -20.54
C ASN A 64 8.51 -12.24 -19.63
N LEU A 65 9.36 -11.56 -18.85
CA LEU A 65 10.33 -12.16 -17.91
C LEU A 65 9.79 -12.29 -16.48
N ILE A 66 8.47 -12.24 -16.32
CA ILE A 66 7.81 -12.48 -15.03
C ILE A 66 7.77 -14.00 -14.83
N PRO A 67 8.38 -14.55 -13.76
CA PRO A 67 8.25 -15.97 -13.49
C PRO A 67 6.77 -16.26 -13.18
N THR A 68 6.22 -17.29 -13.81
CA THR A 68 4.90 -17.80 -13.46
C THR A 68 4.94 -18.20 -11.99
N ARG A 69 4.12 -17.54 -11.16
CA ARG A 69 3.92 -17.98 -9.79
C ARG A 69 3.10 -19.26 -9.85
N ASN A 70 3.78 -20.40 -9.87
CA ASN A 70 3.15 -21.70 -9.72
C ASN A 70 2.64 -21.76 -8.27
N ASN A 71 1.32 -21.77 -8.11
CA ASN A 71 0.65 -21.88 -6.82
C ASN A 71 0.52 -23.38 -6.52
N THR A 72 1.46 -23.93 -5.76
CA THR A 72 1.35 -25.22 -5.05
C THR A 72 1.21 -24.95 -3.57
#